data_AF-A0A0M1J3B6-F1
#
_entry.id   AF-A0A0M1J3B6-F1
#
_cell.length_a   1.000
_cell.length_b   1.000
_cell.length_c   1.000
_cell.angle_alpha   90.00
_cell.angle_beta   90.00
_cell.angle_gamma   90.00
#
_symmetry.space_group_name_H-M   'P 1'
#
loop_
_entity.id
_entity.type
_entity.pdbx_description
1 polymer ?
#
loop_
_entity_poly.entity_id
_entity_poly.type
_entity_poly.pdbx_seq_one_letter_code
_entity_poly.pdbx_strand_id
1 'polypeptide(L)'
;PAQALDDNKVYAVVWQVLQALRAHDDRFDAVINKLDLLHERPDTMEIVVMLDAIGAGAAVSKPKSGKSAKKGRSKPELDAGKIGELQFDVGEIERAIYAKIVKKCGNRRHWEEWAEDVANIAKRHIDTIHKLLVDPQQGAAQAAFAEFANGLRKNLNAGIRDGEIVEMLAQHLITQPVFEALFANYKFAAENPMAQALQQVVARLQLQQDTAELQGFYASVQERAAGIDNAAGGQRVILELFDRFFRSAFPRLTEK
;
A
#
# COMPACT_ATOMS: atom_id res chain seq x y z
N PRO A 1 -5.77 6.31 27.30
CA PRO A 1 -6.75 5.57 26.47
C PRO A 1 -6.20 4.30 25.78
N ALA A 2 -5.06 4.37 25.09
CA ALA A 2 -4.54 3.25 24.27
C ALA A 2 -4.27 1.94 25.03
N GLN A 3 -3.82 2.01 26.30
CA GLN A 3 -3.57 0.83 27.14
C GLN A 3 -4.86 0.14 27.62
N ALA A 4 -5.97 0.87 27.79
CA ALA A 4 -7.24 0.29 28.23
C ALA A 4 -7.88 -0.64 27.18
N LEU A 5 -7.51 -0.46 25.91
CA LEU A 5 -7.98 -1.25 24.76
C LEU A 5 -7.15 -2.52 24.53
N ASP A 6 -6.01 -2.69 25.21
CA ASP A 6 -5.10 -3.82 25.01
C ASP A 6 -5.40 -5.02 25.92
N ASP A 7 -5.75 -4.78 27.19
CA ASP A 7 -5.79 -5.84 28.21
C ASP A 7 -7.05 -5.78 29.08
N ASN A 8 -8.21 -6.13 28.49
CA ASN A 8 -9.41 -6.41 29.28
C ASN A 8 -10.26 -7.49 28.58
N LYS A 9 -10.79 -8.44 29.36
CA LYS A 9 -11.72 -9.50 28.90
C LYS A 9 -12.93 -8.92 28.13
N VAL A 10 -13.33 -7.69 28.46
CA VAL A 10 -14.42 -6.96 27.80
C VAL A 10 -14.12 -6.67 26.33
N TYR A 11 -12.88 -6.28 25.99
CA TYR A 11 -12.50 -5.97 24.60
C TYR A 11 -12.08 -7.20 23.81
N ALA A 12 -11.78 -8.32 24.47
CA ALA A 12 -11.44 -9.58 23.79
C ALA A 12 -12.57 -10.06 22.87
N VAL A 13 -13.83 -9.94 23.32
CA VAL A 13 -15.00 -10.29 22.50
C VAL A 13 -15.13 -9.38 21.29
N VAL A 14 -14.90 -8.07 21.47
CA VAL A 14 -14.89 -7.09 20.37
C VAL A 14 -13.84 -7.48 19.33
N TRP A 15 -12.61 -7.79 19.76
CA TRP A 15 -11.54 -8.21 18.85
C TRP A 15 -11.88 -9.52 18.12
N GLN A 16 -12.47 -10.50 18.80
CA GLN A 16 -12.92 -11.75 18.17
C GLN A 16 -13.97 -11.51 17.09
N VAL A 17 -14.97 -10.66 17.36
CA VAL A 17 -16.03 -10.34 16.39
C VAL A 17 -15.45 -9.61 15.18
N LEU A 18 -14.61 -8.59 15.39
CA LEU A 18 -13.98 -7.86 14.29
C LEU A 18 -13.07 -8.77 13.44
N GLN A 19 -12.37 -9.70 14.08
CA GLN A 19 -11.51 -10.66 13.38
C GLN A 19 -12.31 -11.73 12.61
N ALA A 20 -13.48 -12.13 13.13
CA ALA A 20 -14.40 -13.04 12.45
C ALA A 20 -15.11 -12.37 11.27
N LEU A 21 -15.58 -11.12 11.42
CA LEU A 21 -16.15 -10.33 10.32
C LEU A 21 -15.14 -10.17 9.19
N ARG A 22 -13.89 -9.89 9.53
CA ARG A 22 -12.80 -9.81 8.56
C ARG A 22 -12.58 -11.11 7.79
N ALA A 23 -12.58 -12.26 8.48
CA ALA A 23 -12.35 -13.55 7.83
C ALA A 23 -13.45 -13.96 6.83
N HIS A 24 -14.60 -13.29 6.86
CA HIS A 24 -15.77 -13.64 6.06
C HIS A 24 -16.29 -12.53 5.14
N ASP A 25 -15.88 -11.27 5.36
CA ASP A 25 -16.36 -10.11 4.61
C ASP A 25 -15.19 -9.28 4.04
N ASP A 26 -14.95 -9.46 2.74
CA ASP A 26 -13.93 -8.72 1.97
C ASP A 26 -14.14 -7.19 2.02
N ARG A 27 -15.39 -6.73 2.21
CA ARG A 27 -15.69 -5.29 2.33
C ARG A 27 -15.18 -4.74 3.65
N PHE A 28 -15.27 -5.54 4.71
CA PHE A 28 -14.75 -5.16 6.02
C PHE A 28 -13.22 -5.10 6.00
N ASP A 29 -12.56 -6.04 5.31
CA ASP A 29 -11.09 -5.98 5.13
C ASP A 29 -10.67 -4.71 4.38
N ALA A 30 -11.39 -4.36 3.30
CA ALA A 30 -11.17 -3.10 2.58
C ALA A 30 -11.36 -1.85 3.46
N VAL A 31 -12.30 -1.87 4.42
CA VAL A 31 -12.50 -0.78 5.38
C VAL A 31 -11.30 -0.64 6.33
N ILE A 32 -10.76 -1.76 6.83
CA ILE A 32 -9.56 -1.74 7.68
C ILE A 32 -8.34 -1.25 6.90
N ASN A 33 -8.18 -1.67 5.65
CA ASN A 33 -7.11 -1.21 4.77
C ASN A 33 -7.20 0.31 4.50
N LYS A 34 -8.41 0.82 4.23
CA LYS A 34 -8.63 2.27 4.06
C LYS A 34 -8.34 3.07 5.33
N LEU A 35 -8.74 2.54 6.48
CA LEU A 35 -8.46 3.13 7.79
C LEU A 35 -6.94 3.27 8.03
N ASP A 36 -6.17 2.23 7.68
CA ASP A 36 -4.70 2.22 7.78
C ASP A 36 -4.05 3.25 6.83
N LEU A 37 -4.51 3.33 5.58
CA LEU A 37 -3.91 4.19 4.54
C LEU A 37 -4.30 5.67 4.65
N LEU A 38 -5.60 5.94 4.82
CA LEU A 38 -6.13 7.30 4.77
C LEU A 38 -6.20 7.94 6.15
N HIS A 39 -6.26 7.14 7.22
CA HIS A 39 -6.52 7.59 8.59
C HIS A 39 -7.83 8.41 8.70
N GLU A 40 -8.77 8.13 7.80
CA GLU A 40 -10.09 8.77 7.72
C GLU A 40 -11.16 7.87 8.34
N ARG A 41 -12.24 8.50 8.84
CA ARG A 41 -13.35 7.76 9.44
C ARG A 41 -14.13 7.02 8.35
N PRO A 42 -14.38 5.71 8.49
CA PRO A 42 -15.16 4.95 7.52
C PRO A 42 -16.66 5.23 7.69
N ASP A 43 -17.40 5.23 6.59
CA ASP A 43 -18.87 5.40 6.62
C ASP A 43 -19.60 4.16 7.16
N THR A 44 -18.94 3.00 7.15
CA THR A 44 -19.50 1.69 7.54
C THR A 44 -19.33 1.35 9.02
N MET A 45 -18.54 2.12 9.76
CA MET A 45 -18.31 1.88 11.19
C MET A 45 -18.35 3.20 11.95
N GLU A 46 -19.19 3.26 12.99
CA GLU A 46 -19.31 4.41 13.88
C GLU A 46 -18.96 4.01 15.31
N ILE A 47 -18.13 4.82 15.96
CA ILE A 47 -17.82 4.67 17.39
C ILE A 47 -18.68 5.65 18.16
N VAL A 48 -19.72 5.12 18.81
CA VAL A 48 -20.63 5.91 19.63
C VAL A 48 -20.15 5.89 21.08
N VAL A 49 -19.84 7.06 21.62
CA VAL A 49 -19.53 7.21 23.04
C VAL A 49 -20.83 7.46 23.81
N MET A 50 -21.28 6.46 24.56
CA MET A 50 -22.38 6.63 25.51
C MET A 50 -21.81 7.13 26.85
N LEU A 51 -22.05 8.40 27.16
CA LEU A 51 -21.94 8.86 28.54
C LEU A 51 -23.25 8.54 29.23
N ASP A 52 -23.23 7.56 30.13
CA ASP A 52 -24.31 7.42 31.09
C ASP A 52 -24.30 8.70 31.93
N ALA A 53 -25.45 9.35 32.07
CA ALA A 53 -25.56 10.64 32.72
C ALA A 53 -25.36 10.51 34.24
N ILE A 54 -24.13 10.20 34.66
CA ILE A 54 -23.70 10.30 36.04
C ILE A 54 -23.44 11.78 36.28
N GLY A 55 -24.49 12.48 36.71
CA GLY A 55 -24.48 13.74 37.43
C GLY A 55 -23.47 14.80 36.99
N ALA A 56 -23.95 15.80 36.26
CA ALA A 56 -23.44 17.18 36.20
C ALA A 56 -21.91 17.37 36.00
N GLY A 57 -21.50 17.70 34.77
CA GLY A 57 -20.30 18.53 34.55
C GLY A 57 -19.29 18.06 33.51
N ALA A 58 -19.50 16.95 32.80
CA ALA A 58 -18.59 16.56 31.72
C ALA A 58 -18.89 17.36 30.44
N ALA A 59 -18.08 18.41 30.18
CA ALA A 59 -18.10 19.10 28.90
C ALA A 59 -17.50 18.20 27.81
N VAL A 60 -18.33 17.76 26.87
CA VAL A 60 -17.89 16.98 25.70
C VAL A 60 -17.57 17.92 24.54
N SER A 61 -16.30 18.01 24.20
CA SER A 61 -15.82 18.77 23.04
C SER A 61 -16.04 17.96 21.76
N LYS A 62 -16.98 18.35 20.89
CA LYS A 62 -17.10 17.75 19.54
C LYS A 62 -15.97 18.24 18.62
N PRO A 63 -15.44 17.40 17.71
CA PRO A 63 -14.39 17.81 16.78
C PRO A 63 -14.92 18.85 15.78
N LYS A 64 -14.17 19.94 15.59
CA LYS A 64 -14.48 20.96 14.57
C LYS A 64 -14.06 20.47 13.19
N SER A 65 -15.02 20.10 12.35
CA SER A 65 -14.81 20.00 10.89
C SER A 65 -14.74 21.40 10.28
N GLY A 66 -13.63 21.74 9.62
CA GLY A 66 -13.34 23.09 9.15
C GLY A 66 -14.25 23.60 8.03
N LYS A 67 -14.74 24.84 8.20
CA LYS A 67 -14.93 25.87 7.15
C LYS A 67 -15.17 27.25 7.81
N SER A 68 -14.72 28.29 7.12
CA SER A 68 -14.32 29.63 7.58
C SER A 68 -15.38 30.56 8.19
N ALA A 69 -14.96 31.43 9.13
CA ALA A 69 -14.94 32.92 9.02
C ALA A 69 -15.39 33.74 10.27
N LYS A 70 -14.61 34.81 10.52
CA LYS A 70 -14.90 36.12 11.16
C LYS A 70 -14.92 36.34 12.69
N LYS A 71 -13.88 37.09 13.12
CA LYS A 71 -13.77 38.21 14.10
C LYS A 71 -14.92 38.50 15.09
N GLY A 72 -14.55 38.64 16.37
CA GLY A 72 -15.26 39.40 17.43
C GLY A 72 -14.42 39.53 18.71
N ARG A 73 -14.44 40.70 19.37
CA ARG A 73 -13.54 41.16 20.47
C ARG A 73 -13.99 40.75 21.89
N SER A 74 -12.98 40.57 22.77
CA SER A 74 -12.81 40.85 24.23
C SER A 74 -14.04 40.94 25.16
N LYS A 75 -14.10 40.32 26.36
CA LYS A 75 -13.33 40.62 27.60
C LYS A 75 -13.57 39.54 28.71
N PRO A 76 -12.81 39.56 29.84
CA PRO A 76 -12.61 38.42 30.76
C PRO A 76 -13.49 38.48 32.02
N GLU A 77 -13.75 37.34 32.68
CA GLU A 77 -14.02 37.28 34.13
C GLU A 77 -13.88 35.86 34.73
N LEU A 78 -12.97 35.79 35.72
CA LEU A 78 -12.98 35.08 37.01
C LEU A 78 -12.99 33.54 37.11
N ASP A 79 -12.26 33.08 38.14
CA ASP A 79 -11.51 31.83 38.24
C ASP A 79 -12.10 30.84 39.26
N ALA A 80 -11.93 29.56 38.93
CA ALA A 80 -11.79 28.38 39.79
C ALA A 80 -12.83 28.05 40.88
N GLY A 81 -13.90 27.35 40.47
CA GLY A 81 -14.42 26.20 41.22
C GLY A 81 -13.75 24.92 40.73
N LYS A 82 -12.71 24.44 41.41
CA LYS A 82 -11.99 23.20 41.09
C LYS A 82 -12.90 21.97 41.23
N ILE A 83 -13.52 21.57 40.13
CA ILE A 83 -13.82 20.16 39.83
C ILE A 83 -12.99 19.86 38.59
N GLY A 84 -12.08 18.90 38.67
CA GLY A 84 -11.21 18.55 37.54
C GLY A 84 -12.06 18.19 36.33
N GLU A 85 -12.16 19.11 35.36
CA GLU A 85 -12.72 18.81 34.05
C GLU A 85 -11.85 17.72 33.42
N LEU A 86 -12.30 16.48 33.50
CA LEU A 86 -11.91 15.45 32.56
C LEU A 86 -12.46 15.91 31.21
N GLN A 87 -11.69 16.72 30.48
CA GLN A 87 -11.98 17.06 29.09
C GLN A 87 -11.80 15.78 28.28
N PHE A 88 -12.90 15.07 28.04
CA PHE A 88 -12.91 13.94 27.13
C PHE A 88 -12.85 14.49 25.71
N ASP A 89 -11.67 14.50 25.11
CA ASP A 89 -11.57 14.64 23.66
C ASP A 89 -12.07 13.32 23.04
N VAL A 90 -13.37 13.28 22.79
CA VAL A 90 -14.05 12.15 22.14
C VAL A 90 -13.39 11.84 20.79
N GLY A 91 -12.84 12.85 20.11
CA GLY A 91 -12.08 12.68 18.88
C GLY A 91 -10.77 11.92 19.08
N GLU A 92 -10.05 12.15 20.18
CA GLU A 92 -8.83 11.39 20.52
C GLU A 92 -9.13 9.93 20.84
N ILE A 93 -10.21 9.66 21.57
CA ILE A 93 -10.63 8.30 21.91
C ILE A 93 -11.01 7.54 20.65
N GLU A 94 -11.80 8.16 19.78
CA GLU A 94 -12.22 7.59 18.50
C GLU A 94 -11.01 7.27 17.61
N ARG A 95 -10.07 8.22 17.46
CA ARG A 95 -8.81 7.97 16.72
C ARG A 95 -7.98 6.84 17.32
N ALA A 96 -7.88 6.77 18.65
CA ALA A 96 -7.13 5.71 19.33
C ALA A 96 -7.77 4.32 19.13
N ILE A 97 -9.10 4.24 19.06
CA ILE A 97 -9.82 2.99 18.78
C ILE A 97 -9.58 2.58 17.32
N TYR A 98 -9.71 3.49 16.35
CA TYR A 98 -9.40 3.17 14.94
C TYR A 98 -7.97 2.69 14.76
N ALA A 99 -6.99 3.39 15.35
CA ALA A 99 -5.60 2.96 15.33
C ALA A 99 -5.41 1.56 15.96
N LYS A 100 -6.20 1.22 16.98
CA LYS A 100 -6.19 -0.11 17.58
C LYS A 100 -6.81 -1.19 16.70
N ILE A 101 -7.91 -0.87 16.03
CA ILE A 101 -8.55 -1.77 15.05
C ILE A 101 -7.55 -2.08 13.95
N VAL A 102 -6.87 -1.07 13.38
CA VAL A 102 -5.81 -1.27 12.39
C VAL A 102 -4.69 -2.16 12.96
N LYS A 103 -4.19 -1.87 14.17
CA LYS A 103 -3.10 -2.64 14.77
C LYS A 103 -3.45 -4.10 15.09
N LYS A 104 -4.70 -4.39 15.48
CA LYS A 104 -5.13 -5.73 15.94
C LYS A 104 -5.77 -6.55 14.81
N CYS A 105 -6.50 -5.89 13.92
CA CYS A 105 -7.29 -6.51 12.86
C CYS A 105 -6.71 -6.27 11.47
N GLY A 106 -5.71 -5.39 11.28
CA GLY A 106 -5.04 -5.18 10.00
C GLY A 106 -4.24 -6.39 9.52
N ASN A 107 -3.96 -6.43 8.21
CA ASN A 107 -3.18 -7.50 7.61
C ASN A 107 -1.74 -7.50 8.16
N ARG A 108 -1.34 -8.61 8.80
CA ARG A 108 0.02 -8.78 9.33
C ARG A 108 1.04 -9.18 8.28
N ARG A 109 0.62 -9.78 7.15
CA ARG A 109 1.50 -10.06 6.02
C ARG A 109 1.94 -8.74 5.42
N HIS A 110 3.00 -8.19 5.97
CA HIS A 110 3.64 -7.00 5.46
C HIS A 110 4.16 -7.34 4.06
N TRP A 111 4.04 -6.40 3.11
CA TRP A 111 4.70 -6.54 1.81
C TRP A 111 6.21 -6.83 1.91
N GLU A 112 6.80 -6.54 3.07
CA GLU A 112 8.16 -6.91 3.45
C GLU A 112 8.40 -8.43 3.43
N GLU A 113 7.42 -9.25 3.84
CA GLU A 113 7.53 -10.72 3.82
C GLU A 113 7.60 -11.25 2.38
N TRP A 114 6.91 -10.59 1.44
CA TRP A 114 6.95 -10.94 0.02
C TRP A 114 8.23 -10.48 -0.68
N ALA A 115 8.95 -9.51 -0.11
CA ALA A 115 10.11 -8.93 -0.78
C ALA A 115 11.24 -9.94 -1.01
N GLU A 116 11.44 -10.88 -0.09
CA GLU A 116 12.44 -11.94 -0.23
C GLU A 116 12.08 -12.90 -1.38
N ASP A 117 10.82 -13.36 -1.42
CA ASP A 117 10.32 -14.22 -2.49
C ASP A 117 10.47 -13.56 -3.86
N VAL A 118 10.17 -12.26 -3.94
CA VAL A 118 10.29 -11.48 -5.17
C VAL A 118 11.74 -11.29 -5.58
N ALA A 119 12.64 -11.01 -4.64
CA ALA A 119 14.06 -10.92 -4.93
C ALA A 119 14.58 -12.26 -5.51
N ASN A 120 14.09 -13.39 -5.00
CA ASN A 120 14.42 -14.71 -5.52
C ASN A 120 13.83 -14.96 -6.92
N ILE A 121 12.61 -14.52 -7.18
CA ILE A 121 11.98 -14.58 -8.52
C ILE A 121 12.72 -13.67 -9.52
N ALA A 122 13.10 -12.46 -9.12
CA ALA A 122 13.88 -11.54 -9.94
C ALA A 122 15.21 -12.17 -10.36
N LYS A 123 15.92 -12.79 -9.41
CA LYS A 123 17.15 -13.54 -9.71
C LYS A 123 16.90 -14.67 -10.69
N ARG A 124 15.84 -15.47 -10.52
CA ARG A 124 15.46 -16.54 -11.46
C ARG A 124 15.20 -15.99 -12.86
N HIS A 125 14.50 -14.88 -13.00
CA HIS A 125 14.27 -14.24 -14.29
C HIS A 125 15.58 -13.76 -14.92
N ILE A 126 16.44 -13.09 -14.16
CA ILE A 126 17.77 -12.66 -14.62
C ILE A 126 18.58 -13.86 -15.12
N ASP A 127 18.64 -14.94 -14.34
CA ASP A 127 19.36 -16.17 -14.71
C ASP A 127 18.78 -16.82 -15.97
N THR A 128 17.45 -16.83 -16.09
CA THR A 128 16.76 -17.39 -17.26
C THR A 128 17.08 -16.59 -18.52
N ILE A 129 17.03 -15.27 -18.44
CA ILE A 129 17.39 -14.38 -19.55
C ILE A 129 18.87 -14.57 -19.91
N HIS A 130 19.77 -14.63 -18.91
CA HIS A 130 21.19 -14.87 -19.19
C HIS A 130 21.43 -16.21 -19.88
N LYS A 131 20.80 -17.29 -19.42
CA LYS A 131 20.90 -18.61 -20.06
C LYS A 131 20.42 -18.56 -21.51
N LEU A 132 19.29 -17.90 -21.76
CA LEU A 132 18.74 -17.70 -23.10
C LEU A 132 19.73 -16.94 -24.01
N LEU A 133 20.40 -15.92 -23.49
CA LEU A 133 21.34 -15.10 -24.27
C LEU A 133 22.69 -15.77 -24.52
N VAL A 134 23.07 -16.78 -23.74
CA VAL A 134 24.34 -17.52 -23.94
C VAL A 134 24.14 -18.79 -24.77
N ASP A 135 22.93 -19.33 -24.84
CA ASP A 135 22.61 -20.53 -25.62
C ASP A 135 22.78 -20.28 -27.14
N PRO A 136 23.73 -20.97 -27.82
CA PRO A 136 23.94 -20.82 -29.26
C PRO A 136 22.74 -21.21 -30.12
N GLN A 137 21.81 -22.01 -29.59
CA GLN A 137 20.58 -22.40 -30.30
C GLN A 137 19.52 -21.28 -30.31
N GLN A 138 19.67 -20.26 -29.47
CA GLN A 138 18.71 -19.17 -29.27
C GLN A 138 19.08 -17.90 -30.06
N GLY A 139 19.61 -18.06 -31.28
CA GLY A 139 20.06 -16.93 -32.11
C GLY A 139 18.99 -15.87 -32.36
N ALA A 140 17.71 -16.26 -32.44
CA ALA A 140 16.61 -15.32 -32.59
C ALA A 140 16.39 -14.44 -31.34
N ALA A 141 16.48 -15.02 -30.14
CA ALA A 141 16.36 -14.29 -28.88
C ALA A 141 17.54 -13.34 -28.67
N GLN A 142 18.76 -13.79 -28.99
CA GLN A 142 19.98 -12.97 -28.95
C GLN A 142 19.86 -11.76 -29.88
N ALA A 143 19.39 -11.97 -31.12
CA ALA A 143 19.19 -10.90 -32.09
C ALA A 143 18.12 -9.90 -31.61
N ALA A 144 17.00 -10.38 -31.09
CA ALA A 144 15.94 -9.52 -30.54
C ALA A 144 16.42 -8.68 -29.35
N PHE A 145 17.19 -9.28 -28.44
CA PHE A 145 17.79 -8.57 -27.32
C PHE A 145 18.81 -7.52 -27.80
N ALA A 146 19.68 -7.87 -28.73
CA ALA A 146 20.69 -6.96 -29.28
C ALA A 146 20.05 -5.76 -30.00
N GLU A 147 18.99 -5.99 -30.78
CA GLU A 147 18.21 -4.93 -31.43
C GLU A 147 17.65 -3.95 -30.39
N PHE A 148 17.00 -4.48 -29.35
CA PHE A 148 16.45 -3.68 -28.28
C PHE A 148 17.52 -2.91 -27.49
N ALA A 149 18.61 -3.57 -27.12
CA ALA A 149 19.69 -2.97 -26.36
C ALA A 149 20.35 -1.83 -27.12
N ASN A 150 20.55 -1.99 -28.43
CA ASN A 150 21.03 -0.92 -29.30
C ASN A 150 20.03 0.23 -29.41
N GLY A 151 18.72 -0.07 -29.45
CA GLY A 151 17.66 0.95 -29.41
C GLY A 151 17.70 1.78 -28.12
N LEU A 152 17.80 1.12 -26.96
CA LEU A 152 17.93 1.79 -25.66
C LEU A 152 19.19 2.66 -25.57
N ARG A 153 20.34 2.15 -26.02
CA ARG A 153 21.60 2.90 -26.01
C ARG A 153 21.54 4.16 -26.87
N LYS A 154 20.85 4.09 -28.00
CA LYS A 154 20.69 5.23 -28.91
C LYS A 154 19.73 6.28 -28.38
N ASN A 155 18.63 5.85 -27.75
CA ASN A 155 17.53 6.75 -27.40
C ASN A 155 17.52 7.22 -25.95
N LEU A 156 18.19 6.50 -25.04
CA LEU A 156 18.11 6.76 -23.60
C LEU A 156 19.49 7.02 -22.98
N ASN A 157 20.39 6.03 -23.00
CA ASN A 157 21.73 6.18 -22.44
C ASN A 157 22.72 5.22 -23.11
N ALA A 158 23.72 5.76 -23.81
CA ALA A 158 24.75 4.97 -24.47
C ALA A 158 25.59 4.11 -23.51
N GLY A 159 25.67 4.50 -22.23
CA GLY A 159 26.43 3.79 -21.21
C GLY A 159 25.73 2.57 -20.60
N ILE A 160 24.46 2.30 -20.93
CA ILE A 160 23.73 1.18 -20.33
C ILE A 160 24.30 -0.17 -20.79
N ARG A 161 24.70 -1.02 -19.84
CA ARG A 161 25.30 -2.34 -20.13
C ARG A 161 24.21 -3.39 -20.33
N ASP A 162 24.53 -4.47 -21.06
CA ASP A 162 23.57 -5.55 -21.33
C ASP A 162 23.01 -6.15 -20.03
N GLY A 163 23.84 -6.34 -19.00
CA GLY A 163 23.38 -6.81 -17.69
C GLY A 163 22.35 -5.88 -17.04
N GLU A 164 22.46 -4.57 -17.23
CA GLU A 164 21.48 -3.60 -16.70
C GLU A 164 20.15 -3.66 -17.47
N ILE A 165 20.20 -3.99 -18.76
CA ILE A 165 19.00 -4.20 -19.58
C ILE A 165 18.32 -5.51 -19.18
N VAL A 166 19.09 -6.56 -18.89
CA VAL A 166 18.55 -7.82 -18.35
C VAL A 166 17.86 -7.60 -17.01
N GLU A 167 18.49 -6.86 -16.09
CA GLU A 167 17.88 -6.47 -14.82
C GLU A 167 16.59 -5.69 -15.03
N MET A 168 16.56 -4.74 -15.96
CA MET A 168 15.37 -3.95 -16.29
C MET A 168 14.23 -4.82 -16.84
N LEU A 169 14.53 -5.80 -17.71
CA LEU A 169 13.53 -6.76 -18.21
C LEU A 169 12.97 -7.62 -17.07
N ALA A 170 13.82 -8.15 -16.18
CA ALA A 170 13.39 -8.92 -15.04
C ALA A 170 12.53 -8.11 -14.07
N GLN A 171 12.89 -6.85 -13.82
CA GLN A 171 12.08 -5.91 -13.04
C GLN A 171 10.71 -5.67 -13.68
N HIS A 172 10.64 -5.49 -14.99
CA HIS A 172 9.37 -5.28 -15.69
C HIS A 172 8.44 -6.49 -15.58
N LEU A 173 8.96 -7.71 -15.72
CA LEU A 173 8.17 -8.95 -15.55
C LEU A 173 7.48 -9.02 -14.18
N ILE A 174 8.13 -8.48 -13.14
CA ILE A 174 7.59 -8.49 -11.77
C ILE A 174 6.69 -7.29 -11.50
N THR A 175 7.10 -6.10 -11.94
CA THR A 175 6.43 -4.83 -11.59
C THR A 175 5.19 -4.58 -12.44
N GLN A 176 5.12 -5.08 -13.68
CA GLN A 176 3.96 -4.87 -14.54
C GLN A 176 2.67 -5.44 -13.92
N PRO A 177 2.60 -6.72 -13.49
CA PRO A 177 1.38 -7.24 -12.86
C PRO A 177 1.00 -6.50 -11.58
N VAL A 178 1.97 -5.95 -10.86
CA VAL A 178 1.72 -5.11 -9.67
C VAL A 178 1.02 -3.82 -10.05
N PHE A 179 1.48 -3.14 -11.09
CA PHE A 179 0.83 -1.93 -11.59
C PHE A 179 -0.57 -2.23 -12.16
N GLU A 180 -0.75 -3.37 -12.82
CA GLU A 180 -2.07 -3.81 -13.30
C GLU A 180 -3.03 -4.12 -12.14
N ALA A 181 -2.55 -4.75 -11.07
CA ALA A 181 -3.32 -5.00 -9.85
C ALA A 181 -3.67 -3.70 -9.11
N LEU A 182 -2.73 -2.76 -9.05
CA LEU A 182 -2.88 -1.47 -8.40
C LEU A 182 -3.87 -0.56 -9.15
N PHE A 183 -3.87 -0.63 -10.48
CA PHE A 183 -4.69 0.23 -11.32
C PHE A 183 -5.59 -0.58 -12.26
N ALA A 184 -6.56 -1.30 -11.71
CA ALA A 184 -7.48 -2.14 -12.49
C ALA A 184 -8.17 -1.40 -13.67
N ASN A 185 -8.35 -0.07 -13.57
CA ASN A 185 -8.97 0.75 -14.62
C ASN A 185 -7.97 1.41 -15.58
N TYR A 186 -6.65 1.30 -15.33
CA TYR A 186 -5.61 1.92 -16.13
C TYR A 186 -4.74 0.84 -16.78
N LYS A 187 -4.73 0.81 -18.11
CA LYS A 187 -3.92 -0.15 -18.86
C LYS A 187 -2.48 0.36 -18.97
N PHE A 188 -1.73 0.31 -17.86
CA PHE A 188 -0.34 0.80 -17.79
C PHE A 188 0.53 0.28 -18.93
N ALA A 189 0.50 -1.03 -19.19
CA ALA A 189 1.28 -1.65 -20.26
C ALA A 189 0.84 -1.22 -21.67
N ALA A 190 -0.43 -0.80 -21.84
CA ALA A 190 -0.96 -0.36 -23.12
C ALA A 190 -0.75 1.13 -23.39
N GLU A 191 -0.55 1.95 -22.37
CA GLU A 191 -0.38 3.40 -22.53
C GLU A 191 1.06 3.87 -22.40
N ASN A 192 1.91 3.14 -21.67
CA ASN A 192 3.30 3.52 -21.46
C ASN A 192 4.19 3.00 -22.62
N PRO A 193 4.79 3.88 -23.46
CA PRO A 193 5.60 3.46 -24.61
C PRO A 193 6.82 2.62 -24.23
N MET A 194 7.40 2.88 -23.05
CA MET A 194 8.51 2.10 -22.52
C MET A 194 8.01 0.69 -22.14
N ALA A 195 6.88 0.60 -21.43
CA ALA A 195 6.30 -0.70 -21.05
C ALA A 195 5.93 -1.52 -22.30
N GLN A 196 5.38 -0.88 -23.34
CA GLN A 196 5.13 -1.52 -24.63
C GLN A 196 6.42 -2.07 -25.26
N ALA A 197 7.51 -1.29 -25.25
CA ALA A 197 8.80 -1.72 -25.80
C ALA A 197 9.38 -2.92 -25.03
N LEU A 198 9.33 -2.90 -23.69
CA LEU A 198 9.74 -4.04 -22.88
C LEU A 198 8.87 -5.27 -23.14
N GLN A 199 7.55 -5.08 -23.28
CA GLN A 199 6.62 -6.17 -23.56
C GLN A 199 6.89 -6.84 -24.92
N GLN A 200 7.22 -6.05 -25.94
CA GLN A 200 7.58 -6.59 -27.26
C GLN A 200 8.83 -7.47 -27.19
N VAL A 201 9.82 -7.07 -26.40
CA VAL A 201 11.07 -7.82 -26.23
C VAL A 201 10.82 -9.08 -25.43
N VAL A 202 10.12 -8.97 -24.29
CA VAL A 202 9.70 -10.11 -23.48
C VAL A 202 8.97 -11.16 -24.33
N ALA A 203 8.05 -10.73 -25.21
CA ALA A 203 7.34 -11.62 -26.13
C ALA A 203 8.27 -12.30 -27.15
N ARG A 204 9.22 -11.55 -27.73
CA ARG A 204 10.21 -12.11 -28.66
C ARG A 204 11.18 -13.10 -28.00
N LEU A 205 11.53 -12.86 -26.74
CA LEU A 205 12.34 -13.78 -25.93
C LEU A 205 11.52 -14.96 -25.40
N GLN A 206 10.20 -14.99 -25.62
CA GLN A 206 9.27 -16.02 -25.14
C GLN A 206 9.36 -16.25 -23.62
N LEU A 207 9.67 -15.20 -22.87
CA LEU A 207 9.77 -15.28 -21.42
C LEU A 207 8.37 -15.39 -20.84
N GLN A 208 8.12 -16.45 -20.08
CA GLN A 208 6.90 -16.56 -19.31
C GLN A 208 7.01 -15.75 -18.02
N GLN A 209 5.92 -15.06 -17.68
CA GLN A 209 5.73 -14.51 -16.35
C GLN A 209 5.46 -15.67 -15.40
N ASP A 210 6.50 -16.25 -14.82
CA ASP A 210 6.40 -17.23 -13.75
C ASP A 210 5.95 -16.53 -12.46
N THR A 211 4.66 -16.21 -12.40
CA THR A 211 4.05 -15.38 -11.36
C THR A 211 3.10 -16.15 -10.45
N ALA A 212 3.03 -17.49 -10.60
CA ALA A 212 2.15 -18.32 -9.78
C ALA A 212 2.40 -18.11 -8.28
N GLU A 213 3.67 -17.99 -7.89
CA GLU A 213 4.09 -17.73 -6.51
C GLU A 213 3.71 -16.31 -6.02
N LEU A 214 3.53 -15.35 -6.94
CA LEU A 214 3.18 -13.95 -6.62
C LEU A 214 1.69 -13.64 -6.74
N GLN A 215 0.84 -14.60 -7.12
CA GLN A 215 -0.60 -14.35 -7.24
C GLN A 215 -1.21 -13.83 -5.93
N GLY A 216 -0.80 -14.40 -4.79
CA GLY A 216 -1.25 -13.94 -3.47
C GLY A 216 -0.80 -12.51 -3.16
N PHE A 217 0.40 -12.13 -3.61
CA PHE A 217 0.89 -10.77 -3.49
C PHE A 217 0.10 -9.79 -4.36
N TYR A 218 -0.16 -10.13 -5.62
CA TYR A 218 -0.95 -9.28 -6.52
C TYR A 218 -2.39 -9.10 -6.04
N ALA A 219 -3.01 -10.16 -5.51
CA ALA A 219 -4.32 -10.07 -4.87
C ALA A 219 -4.29 -9.10 -3.67
N SER A 220 -3.25 -9.18 -2.83
CA SER A 220 -3.08 -8.25 -1.69
C SER A 220 -2.90 -6.79 -2.14
N VAL A 221 -2.15 -6.53 -3.22
CA VAL A 221 -2.00 -5.18 -3.78
C VAL A 221 -3.35 -4.66 -4.30
N GLN A 222 -4.09 -5.51 -5.01
CA GLN A 222 -5.42 -5.15 -5.55
C GLN A 222 -6.41 -4.84 -4.43
N GLU A 223 -6.45 -5.68 -3.38
CA GLU A 223 -7.30 -5.47 -2.21
C GLU A 223 -6.97 -4.16 -1.49
N ARG A 224 -5.68 -3.85 -1.38
CA ARG A 224 -5.22 -2.61 -0.75
C ARG A 224 -5.50 -1.37 -1.59
N ALA A 225 -5.51 -1.52 -2.92
CA ALA A 225 -5.92 -0.48 -3.85
C ALA A 225 -7.45 -0.34 -3.97
N ALA A 226 -8.21 -1.35 -3.53
CA ALA A 226 -9.64 -1.42 -3.75
C ALA A 226 -10.39 -0.27 -3.05
N GLY A 227 -11.21 0.43 -3.84
CA GLY A 227 -12.02 1.54 -3.36
C GLY A 227 -11.25 2.82 -3.06
N ILE A 228 -9.98 2.92 -3.46
CA ILE A 228 -9.26 4.19 -3.51
C ILE A 228 -9.58 4.85 -4.85
N ASP A 229 -10.35 5.94 -4.79
CA ASP A 229 -10.89 6.63 -5.97
C ASP A 229 -10.22 7.99 -6.24
N ASN A 230 -9.33 8.44 -5.35
CA ASN A 230 -8.63 9.71 -5.47
C ASN A 230 -7.13 9.53 -5.68
N ALA A 231 -6.52 10.49 -6.40
CA ALA A 231 -5.11 10.46 -6.77
C ALA A 231 -4.17 10.45 -5.55
N ALA A 232 -4.55 11.11 -4.45
CA ALA A 232 -3.74 11.17 -3.24
C ALA A 232 -3.62 9.80 -2.55
N GLY A 233 -4.72 9.05 -2.46
CA GLY A 233 -4.72 7.69 -1.92
C GLY A 233 -3.92 6.73 -2.81
N GLY A 234 -4.09 6.83 -4.13
CA GLY A 234 -3.31 6.03 -5.07
C GLY A 234 -1.80 6.27 -4.92
N GLN A 235 -1.39 7.54 -4.81
CA GLN A 235 0.01 7.89 -4.57
C GLN A 235 0.55 7.34 -3.25
N ARG A 236 -0.25 7.34 -2.16
CA ARG A 236 0.16 6.75 -0.88
C ARG A 236 0.40 5.24 -0.99
N VAL A 237 -0.47 4.52 -1.69
CA VAL A 237 -0.29 3.07 -1.92
C VAL A 237 0.97 2.81 -2.73
N ILE A 238 1.23 3.60 -3.78
CA ILE A 238 2.48 3.49 -4.56
C ILE A 238 3.71 3.73 -3.69
N LEU A 239 3.69 4.77 -2.85
CA LEU A 239 4.80 5.12 -1.98
C LEU A 239 5.06 4.01 -0.95
N GLU A 240 4.02 3.50 -0.30
CA GLU A 240 4.16 2.40 0.65
C GLU A 240 4.66 1.12 -0.05
N LEU A 241 4.20 0.85 -1.27
CA LEU A 241 4.67 -0.27 -2.07
C LEU A 241 6.15 -0.08 -2.41
N PHE A 242 6.56 1.13 -2.78
CA PHE A 242 7.95 1.42 -3.04
C PHE A 242 8.84 1.22 -1.80
N ASP A 243 8.44 1.79 -0.67
CA ASP A 243 9.22 1.77 0.56
C ASP A 243 9.33 0.37 1.17
N ARG A 244 8.23 -0.41 1.17
CA ARG A 244 8.17 -1.70 1.85
C ARG A 244 8.52 -2.87 0.93
N PHE A 245 8.27 -2.75 -0.37
CA PHE A 245 8.44 -3.83 -1.33
C PHE A 245 9.60 -3.58 -2.29
N PHE A 246 9.57 -2.52 -3.11
CA PHE A 246 10.57 -2.34 -4.17
C PHE A 246 11.97 -2.12 -3.62
N ARG A 247 12.10 -1.40 -2.50
CA ARG A 247 13.40 -1.20 -1.83
C ARG A 247 14.05 -2.50 -1.36
N SER A 248 13.24 -3.42 -0.87
CA SER A 248 13.69 -4.72 -0.34
C SER A 248 13.92 -5.74 -1.46
N ALA A 249 13.03 -5.79 -2.46
CA ALA A 249 13.10 -6.72 -3.58
C ALA A 249 14.17 -6.33 -4.63
N PHE A 250 14.39 -5.03 -4.81
CA PHE A 250 15.32 -4.47 -5.80
C PHE A 250 16.22 -3.39 -5.17
N PRO A 251 17.17 -3.77 -4.29
CA PRO A 251 18.04 -2.80 -3.61
C PRO A 251 18.80 -1.90 -4.59
N ARG A 252 19.24 -2.44 -5.74
CA ARG A 252 19.90 -1.70 -6.82
C ARG A 252 19.05 -0.61 -7.47
N LEU A 253 17.72 -0.69 -7.36
CA LEU A 253 16.80 0.36 -7.83
C LEU A 253 16.88 1.62 -6.95
N THR A 254 17.25 1.45 -5.68
CA THR A 254 17.29 2.54 -4.68
C THR A 254 18.67 3.15 -4.47
N GLU A 255 19.72 2.50 -4.98
CA GLU A 255 21.11 2.95 -4.89
C GLU A 255 21.54 3.84 -6.07
N LYS A 256 20.70 3.97 -7.11
CA LYS A 256 20.94 4.82 -8.30
C LYS A 256 20.24 6.17 -8.17
#